data_AF-A0A6P0IQR7-F1
#
_entry.id   AF-A0A6P0IQR7-F1
#
_cell.length_a   1.000
_cell.length_b   1.000
_cell.length_c   1.000
_cell.angle_alpha   90.00
_cell.angle_beta   90.00
_cell.angle_gamma   90.00
#
_symmetry.space_group_name_H-M   'P 1'
#
loop_
_entity.id
_entity.type
_entity.pdbx_description
1 polymer ?
#
loop_
_entity_poly.entity_id
_entity_poly.type
_entity_poly.pdbx_seq_one_letter_code
_entity_poly.pdbx_strand_id
1 'polypeptide(L)'
;EIGRYREQPVLPFSAYGTLAMARPAEDPNGGSSQFFFFLFQPELTPAGINFMDGRYSVFGYVVENKELLRQLKRGDVIESMRVIDGIENLVEPQA
;
A
#
# COMPACT_ATOMS: atom_id res chain seq x y z
N GLU A 1 14.86 -2.78 13.45
CA GLU A 1 13.77 -2.14 14.22
C GLU A 1 12.45 -2.61 13.62
N ILE A 2 11.51 -3.14 14.42
CA ILE A 2 10.31 -3.91 13.95
C ILE A 2 9.16 -3.03 13.39
N GLY A 3 9.46 -1.86 12.83
CA GLY A 3 8.45 -0.89 12.38
C GLY A 3 7.79 -0.09 13.51
N ARG A 4 6.97 0.90 13.15
CA ARG A 4 6.33 1.88 14.06
C ARG A 4 4.89 1.49 14.44
N TYR A 5 4.65 0.22 14.76
CA TYR A 5 3.30 -0.34 14.98
C TYR A 5 2.54 0.22 16.20
N ARG A 6 3.21 0.99 17.08
CA ARG A 6 2.59 1.67 18.23
C ARG A 6 2.20 3.12 17.95
N GLU A 7 2.70 3.68 16.85
CA GLU A 7 2.35 5.04 16.44
C GLU A 7 1.05 5.01 15.64
N GLN A 8 0.25 6.08 15.76
CA GLN A 8 -0.96 6.22 14.97
C GLN A 8 -0.57 6.54 13.52
N PRO A 9 -0.95 5.71 12.53
CA PRO A 9 -0.56 5.95 11.15
C PRO A 9 -1.32 7.16 10.59
N VAL A 10 -0.64 7.99 9.79
CA VAL A 10 -1.27 9.06 9.01
C VAL A 10 -2.21 8.46 7.97
N LEU A 11 -1.76 7.40 7.30
CA LEU A 11 -2.52 6.62 6.32
C LEU A 11 -2.66 5.17 6.83
N PRO A 12 -3.82 4.78 7.38
CA PRO A 12 -4.03 3.43 7.89
C PRO A 12 -4.42 2.43 6.79
N PHE A 13 -4.19 1.13 7.04
CA PHE A 13 -4.80 0.02 6.31
C PHE A 13 -6.28 -0.19 6.71
N SER A 14 -7.10 0.82 6.44
CA SER A 14 -8.52 0.84 6.82
C SER A 14 -9.49 0.50 5.67
N ALA A 15 -9.03 0.51 4.43
CA ALA A 15 -9.89 0.37 3.25
C ALA A 15 -9.51 -0.80 2.36
N TYR A 16 -10.53 -1.45 1.79
CA TYR A 16 -10.37 -2.37 0.67
C TYR A 16 -9.78 -1.61 -0.53
N GLY A 17 -8.64 -2.08 -1.04
CA GLY A 17 -7.88 -1.40 -2.09
C GLY A 17 -6.90 -0.35 -1.55
N THR A 18 -6.46 -0.43 -0.30
CA THR A 18 -5.30 0.36 0.17
C THR A 18 -4.04 -0.05 -0.59
N LEU A 19 -3.25 0.90 -1.08
CA LEU A 19 -1.96 0.66 -1.74
C LEU A 19 -0.82 0.85 -0.74
N ALA A 20 0.07 -0.13 -0.68
CA ALA A 20 1.26 -0.06 0.15
C ALA A 20 2.49 -0.60 -0.57
N MET A 21 3.66 -0.07 -0.18
CA MET A 21 4.95 -0.47 -0.71
C MET A 21 5.35 -1.83 -0.16
N ALA A 22 5.67 -2.79 -1.02
CA ALA A 22 6.29 -4.05 -0.61
C ALA A 22 7.77 -3.83 -0.28
N ARG A 23 8.28 -4.60 0.67
CA ARG A 23 9.66 -4.52 1.14
C ARG A 23 10.16 -5.86 1.70
N PRO A 24 11.47 -6.15 1.63
CA PRO A 24 12.08 -7.34 2.20
C PRO A 24 11.81 -7.44 3.71
N ALA A 25 11.55 -8.64 4.24
CA ALA A 25 11.21 -8.85 5.65
C ALA A 25 12.24 -8.24 6.64
N GLU A 26 13.52 -8.30 6.29
CA GLU A 26 14.62 -7.92 7.18
C GLU A 26 15.04 -6.46 7.02
N ASP A 27 14.56 -5.75 6.00
CA ASP A 27 14.98 -4.38 5.69
C ASP A 27 13.76 -3.44 5.56
N PRO A 28 13.47 -2.62 6.58
CA PRO A 28 12.40 -1.62 6.53
C PRO A 28 12.54 -0.59 5.42
N ASN A 29 13.77 -0.31 4.97
CA ASN A 29 14.08 0.68 3.94
C ASN A 29 14.33 0.04 2.57
N GLY A 30 14.18 -1.29 2.45
CA GLY A 30 14.42 -2.03 1.21
C GLY A 30 13.28 -1.97 0.19
N GLY A 31 12.29 -1.11 0.39
CA GLY A 31 11.22 -0.86 -0.58
C GLY A 31 11.78 -0.25 -1.87
N SER A 32 11.16 -0.58 -3.01
CA SER A 32 11.60 -0.07 -4.32
C SER A 32 10.38 0.22 -5.20
N SER A 33 10.08 -0.64 -6.16
CA SER A 33 8.97 -0.46 -7.11
C SER A 33 7.81 -1.44 -6.93
N GLN A 34 7.97 -2.44 -6.05
CA GLN A 34 6.92 -3.42 -5.80
C GLN A 34 5.90 -2.84 -4.83
N PHE A 35 4.62 -2.87 -5.20
CA PHE A 35 3.51 -2.49 -4.34
C PHE A 35 2.43 -3.56 -4.36
N PHE A 36 1.50 -3.49 -3.42
CA PHE A 36 0.36 -4.41 -3.36
C PHE A 36 -0.92 -3.68 -2.99
N PHE A 37 -2.04 -4.26 -3.42
CA PHE A 37 -3.38 -3.87 -2.99
C PHE A 37 -3.79 -4.69 -1.77
N PHE A 38 -4.22 -4.01 -0.71
CA PHE A 38 -4.80 -4.65 0.45
C PHE A 38 -6.27 -4.99 0.18
N LEU A 39 -6.57 -6.28 0.00
CA LEU A 39 -7.93 -6.76 -0.33
C LEU A 39 -8.83 -6.96 0.90
N PHE A 40 -8.45 -6.41 2.07
CA PHE A 40 -9.15 -6.54 3.35
C PHE A 40 -9.48 -7.99 3.75
N GLN A 41 -8.75 -8.52 4.73
CA GLN A 41 -9.08 -9.78 5.39
C GLN A 41 -9.58 -9.49 6.80
N PRO A 42 -10.83 -9.85 7.15
CA PRO A 42 -11.39 -9.65 8.48
C PRO A 42 -10.50 -10.26 9.59
N GLU A 43 -9.79 -11.36 9.29
CA GLU A 43 -8.91 -12.04 10.26
C GLU A 43 -7.69 -11.21 10.69
N LEU A 44 -7.31 -10.18 9.92
CA LEU A 44 -6.16 -9.31 10.20
C LEU A 44 -6.54 -8.05 11.00
N THR A 45 -7.81 -7.93 11.42
CA THR A 45 -8.34 -6.78 12.16
C THR A 45 -9.02 -7.10 13.51
N PRO A 46 -8.48 -7.96 14.40
CA PRO A 46 -9.04 -8.09 15.74
C PRO A 46 -8.91 -6.74 16.48
N ALA A 47 -10.02 -6.21 16.98
CA ALA A 47 -10.09 -4.97 17.78
C ALA A 47 -9.71 -3.65 17.07
N GLY A 48 -9.84 -3.57 15.74
CA GLY A 48 -9.66 -2.31 14.99
C GLY A 48 -8.20 -1.87 14.79
N ILE A 49 -7.24 -2.73 15.14
CA ILE A 49 -5.82 -2.55 14.84
C ILE A 49 -5.50 -3.47 13.66
N ASN A 50 -4.99 -2.90 12.58
CA ASN A 50 -4.48 -3.68 11.46
C ASN A 50 -3.00 -3.98 11.68
N PHE A 51 -2.60 -5.25 11.73
CA PHE A 51 -1.21 -5.64 11.96
C PHE A 51 -0.22 -5.14 10.90
N MET A 52 -0.72 -4.67 9.76
CA MET A 52 0.08 -4.08 8.69
C MET A 52 0.46 -2.63 8.97
N ASP A 53 -0.31 -1.92 9.81
CA ASP A 53 -0.03 -0.54 10.20
C ASP A 53 1.32 -0.46 10.92
N GLY A 54 2.16 0.49 10.47
CA GLY A 54 3.52 0.67 10.97
C GLY A 54 4.55 -0.38 10.49
N ARG A 55 4.12 -1.43 9.76
CA ARG A 55 5.03 -2.42 9.12
C ARG A 55 5.25 -2.17 7.65
N TYR A 56 4.28 -1.54 6.98
CA TYR A 56 4.34 -1.17 5.58
C TYR A 56 3.97 0.29 5.40
N SER A 57 4.53 0.93 4.36
CA SER A 57 4.24 2.32 4.02
C SER A 57 3.04 2.36 3.08
N VAL A 58 1.90 2.84 3.60
CA VAL A 58 0.72 3.17 2.78
C VAL A 58 0.98 4.46 2.02
N PHE A 59 0.63 4.50 0.74
CA PHE A 59 0.81 5.68 -0.11
C PHE A 59 -0.41 6.02 -0.99
N GLY A 60 -1.49 5.24 -0.93
CA GLY A 60 -2.67 5.55 -1.72
C GLY A 60 -3.86 4.62 -1.45
N TYR A 61 -4.98 4.93 -2.09
CA TYR A 61 -6.22 4.17 -2.01
C TYR A 61 -6.87 4.09 -3.38
N VAL A 62 -7.41 2.92 -3.73
CA VAL A 62 -8.25 2.77 -4.92
C VAL A 62 -9.59 3.49 -4.69
N VAL A 63 -9.88 4.50 -5.51
CA VAL A 63 -11.10 5.32 -5.43
C VAL A 63 -12.20 4.85 -6.40
N GLU A 64 -11.82 4.21 -7.50
CA GLU A 64 -12.73 3.74 -8.56
C GLU A 64 -12.45 2.29 -8.93
N ASN A 65 -13.50 1.56 -9.37
CA ASN A 65 -13.43 0.18 -9.87
C ASN A 65 -12.78 -0.85 -8.93
N LYS A 66 -12.89 -0.66 -7.61
CA LYS A 66 -12.25 -1.54 -6.61
C LYS A 66 -12.72 -2.99 -6.71
N GLU A 67 -13.95 -3.23 -7.11
CA GLU A 67 -14.52 -4.58 -7.32
C GLU A 67 -13.74 -5.42 -8.34
N LEU A 68 -13.00 -4.80 -9.26
CA LEU A 68 -12.12 -5.50 -10.20
C LEU A 68 -10.90 -6.14 -9.51
N LEU A 69 -10.49 -5.64 -8.35
CA LEU A 69 -9.36 -6.20 -7.60
C LEU A 69 -9.58 -7.67 -7.21
N ARG A 70 -10.84 -8.10 -7.01
CA ARG A 70 -11.18 -9.51 -6.74
C ARG A 70 -11.02 -10.42 -7.97
N GLN A 71 -10.99 -9.82 -9.16
CA GLN A 71 -10.91 -10.56 -10.42
C GLN A 71 -9.47 -10.79 -10.86
N LEU A 72 -8.51 -10.05 -10.27
CA LEU A 72 -7.08 -10.21 -10.53
C LEU A 72 -6.60 -11.62 -10.20
N LYS A 73 -5.84 -12.21 -11.11
CA LYS A 73 -5.28 -13.56 -11.03
C LYS A 73 -3.79 -13.54 -11.30
N ARG A 74 -3.12 -14.62 -10.87
CA ARG A 74 -1.72 -14.84 -11.22
C ARG A 74 -1.57 -14.87 -12.74
N GLY A 75 -0.67 -14.05 -13.26
CA GLY A 75 -0.39 -13.94 -14.69
C GLY A 75 -1.01 -12.69 -15.32
N ASP A 76 -1.94 -12.02 -14.65
CA ASP A 76 -2.40 -10.70 -15.08
C ASP A 76 -1.23 -9.70 -15.05
N VAL A 77 -1.22 -8.80 -16.02
CA VAL A 77 -0.16 -7.81 -16.22
C VAL A 77 -0.72 -6.40 -16.18
N ILE A 78 0.06 -5.49 -15.61
CA ILE A 78 -0.23 -4.06 -15.71
C ILE A 78 0.22 -3.61 -17.09
N GLU A 79 -0.72 -3.34 -17.99
CA GLU A 79 -0.40 -2.88 -19.35
C GLU A 79 0.08 -1.43 -19.38
N SER A 80 -0.47 -0.57 -18.51
CA SER A 80 -0.06 0.82 -18.39
C SER A 80 -0.39 1.41 -17.01
N MET A 81 0.41 2.39 -16.58
CA MET A 81 0.13 3.26 -15.44
C MET A 81 0.43 4.69 -15.85
N ARG A 82 -0.46 5.63 -15.48
CA ARG A 82 -0.34 7.05 -15.84
C ARG A 82 -0.70 7.89 -14.64
N VAL A 83 0.11 8.92 -14.39
CA VAL A 83 -0.27 10.03 -13.50
C VAL A 83 -1.22 10.91 -14.31
N ILE A 84 -2.46 11.06 -13.82
CA ILE A 84 -3.49 11.85 -14.49
C ILE A 84 -3.71 13.22 -13.84
N ASP A 85 -3.23 13.39 -12.61
CA ASP A 85 -3.34 14.61 -11.82
C ASP A 85 -2.22 14.66 -10.76
N GLY A 86 -1.85 15.86 -10.32
CA GLY A 86 -0.93 16.06 -9.19
C GLY A 86 0.57 15.90 -9.49
N ILE A 87 0.97 15.74 -10.75
CA ILE A 87 2.38 15.56 -11.13
C ILE A 87 3.26 16.76 -10.72
N GLU A 88 2.68 17.95 -10.67
CA GLU A 88 3.31 19.19 -10.23
C GLU A 88 3.74 19.19 -8.76
N ASN A 89 3.22 18.26 -7.95
CA ASN A 89 3.61 18.08 -6.55
C ASN A 89 4.84 17.17 -6.40
N LEU A 90 5.33 16.55 -7.49
CA LEU A 90 6.50 15.70 -7.45
C LEU A 90 7.76 16.55 -7.21
N VAL A 91 8.41 16.32 -6.08
CA VAL A 91 9.74 16.87 -5.78
C VAL A 91 10.78 15.79 -6.09
N GLU A 92 11.61 16.03 -7.10
CA GLU A 92 12.69 15.10 -7.43
C GLU A 92 13.78 15.09 -6.34
N PRO A 93 14.37 13.92 -6.03
CA PRO A 93 15.46 13.85 -5.08
C PRO A 93 16.66 14.66 -5.58
N GLN A 94 17.29 15.42 -4.67
CA GLN A 94 18.55 16.08 -4.96
C GLN A 94 19.66 15.02 -5.04
N ALA A 95 20.47 15.09 -6.10
CA ALA A 95 21.61 14.19 -6.32
C ALA A 95 22.72 14.36 -5.28
#